data_AF-A0AAD4LQ40-F1
#
_entry.id   AF-A0AAD4LQ40-F1
#
_cell.length_a   1.000
_cell.length_b   1.000
_cell.length_c   1.000
_cell.angle_alpha   90.00
_cell.angle_beta   90.00
_cell.angle_gamma   90.00
#
_symmetry.space_group_name_H-M   'P 1'
#
loop_
_entity.id
_entity.type
_entity.pdbx_description
1 polymer ?
#
loop_
_entity_poly.entity_id
_entity_poly.type
_entity_poly.pdbx_seq_one_letter_code
_entity_poly.pdbx_strand_id
1 'polypeptide(L)'
;MVRLEFCFTLLCVTRREVGFMRRVDAIRWIWMTARGPKKHLKRLAAPSSWMLDKLSGTYAPRPSPGPHKLRESLPLSIFLRNRLKYALTGREVTSIVQQRLIKVDNKVRTDNTYPTGFMDVLSIEKSEEHFRLLYDVKGRFVIHRITPEEAVYKLLKVKKVALGNRGVPYIVTHDGRTIRYPDPAIRVNDTIRSPGIIKFDTGNLVMITGGRNMGRVGVIVHREKHIGDFDIVHVKDAIDRSKPWVSLPKGKGTKLTIAEERDYRRKRAAESQ
;
A
#
# COMPACT_ATOMS: atom_id res chain seq x y z
N MET A 1 -46.44 24.53 0.34
CA MET A 1 -47.07 25.68 -0.35
C MET A 1 -46.22 26.88 0.01
N VAL A 2 -45.52 27.61 -0.87
CA VAL A 2 -45.65 27.86 -2.31
C VAL A 2 -44.23 27.95 -2.93
N ARG A 3 -44.17 27.60 -4.21
CA ARG A 3 -43.02 27.49 -5.11
C ARG A 3 -42.96 28.75 -5.97
N LEU A 4 -41.77 29.27 -6.33
CA LEU A 4 -41.42 29.98 -7.60
C LEU A 4 -40.02 30.60 -7.42
N GLU A 5 -38.96 29.97 -7.96
CA GLU A 5 -38.35 30.25 -9.28
C GLU A 5 -37.69 31.63 -9.38
N PHE A 6 -36.35 31.65 -9.43
CA PHE A 6 -35.61 32.72 -10.09
C PHE A 6 -34.72 32.15 -11.19
N CYS A 7 -34.91 32.74 -12.35
CA CYS A 7 -34.48 32.36 -13.67
C CYS A 7 -33.01 32.73 -13.89
N PHE A 8 -32.20 31.77 -14.34
CA PHE A 8 -30.87 32.02 -14.88
C PHE A 8 -31.02 32.37 -16.37
N THR A 9 -30.92 33.64 -16.71
CA THR A 9 -30.96 34.12 -18.10
C THR A 9 -29.64 33.76 -18.78
N LEU A 10 -29.67 32.72 -19.62
CA LEU A 10 -28.60 32.39 -20.57
C LEU A 10 -28.93 33.07 -21.90
N LEU A 11 -28.10 34.02 -22.35
CA LEU A 11 -28.22 34.58 -23.68
C LEU A 11 -27.74 33.55 -24.71
N CYS A 12 -28.60 33.29 -25.69
CA CYS A 12 -28.45 32.33 -26.77
C CYS A 12 -27.77 33.00 -27.97
N VAL A 13 -26.69 32.42 -28.51
CA VAL A 13 -26.23 32.65 -29.89
C VAL A 13 -25.81 31.32 -30.54
N THR A 14 -26.80 30.75 -31.22
CA THR A 14 -26.79 30.05 -32.53
C THR A 14 -25.90 28.80 -32.81
N ARG A 15 -26.63 27.69 -33.05
CA ARG A 15 -26.47 26.65 -34.10
C ARG A 15 -25.16 25.82 -34.18
N ARG A 16 -25.27 24.54 -33.77
CA ARG A 16 -25.20 23.36 -34.67
C ARG A 16 -25.57 22.08 -33.91
N GLU A 17 -26.24 21.19 -34.62
CA GLU A 17 -26.93 19.98 -34.16
C GLU A 17 -26.03 19.02 -33.36
N VAL A 18 -26.36 18.78 -32.08
CA VAL A 18 -26.01 17.52 -31.41
C VAL A 18 -27.11 17.21 -30.39
N GLY A 19 -27.66 15.99 -30.47
CA GLY A 19 -28.81 15.53 -29.71
C GLY A 19 -28.77 15.90 -28.22
N PHE A 20 -29.76 16.67 -27.80
CA PHE A 20 -29.97 17.13 -26.43
C PHE A 20 -30.45 15.94 -25.58
N MET A 21 -29.50 15.24 -24.94
CA MET A 21 -29.81 14.22 -23.94
C MET A 21 -30.60 14.88 -22.81
N ARG A 22 -31.86 14.47 -22.63
CA ARG A 22 -32.78 15.11 -21.68
C ARG A 22 -32.20 14.96 -20.26
N ARG A 23 -32.33 16.00 -19.44
CA ARG A 23 -31.89 16.02 -18.02
C ARG A 23 -32.47 14.86 -17.18
N VAL A 24 -33.55 14.23 -17.65
CA VAL A 24 -34.17 13.02 -17.08
C VAL A 24 -33.32 11.75 -17.31
N ASP A 25 -32.59 11.66 -18.42
CA ASP A 25 -31.75 10.51 -18.76
C ASP A 25 -30.46 10.49 -17.92
N ALA A 26 -29.94 11.65 -17.53
CA ALA A 26 -28.81 11.75 -16.59
C ALA A 26 -29.18 11.28 -15.18
N ILE A 27 -30.41 11.57 -14.72
CA ILE A 27 -30.92 11.08 -13.43
C ILE A 27 -31.15 9.56 -13.49
N ARG A 28 -31.66 9.05 -14.63
CA ARG A 28 -31.82 7.62 -14.88
C ARG A 28 -30.48 6.87 -14.92
N TRP A 29 -29.43 7.50 -15.45
CA TRP A 29 -28.06 6.97 -15.47
C TRP A 29 -27.42 6.88 -14.07
N ILE A 30 -27.62 7.88 -13.21
CA ILE A 30 -27.10 7.86 -11.83
C ILE A 30 -27.76 6.72 -11.01
N TRP A 31 -29.03 6.42 -11.27
CA TRP A 31 -29.78 5.34 -10.63
C TRP A 31 -29.47 3.93 -11.16
N MET A 32 -28.79 3.81 -12.31
CA MET A 32 -28.34 2.54 -12.90
C MET A 32 -26.93 2.11 -12.48
N THR A 33 -26.41 2.65 -11.36
CA THR A 33 -25.22 2.07 -10.74
C THR A 33 -25.63 0.90 -9.85
N ALA A 34 -25.05 -0.28 -10.08
CA ALA A 34 -25.33 -1.47 -9.29
C ALA A 34 -25.07 -1.19 -7.79
N ARG A 35 -26.13 -1.28 -6.98
CA ARG A 35 -26.12 -1.02 -5.53
C ARG A 35 -25.53 -2.21 -4.75
N GLY A 36 -24.28 -2.56 -5.06
CA GLY A 36 -23.59 -3.72 -4.48
C GLY A 36 -22.07 -3.60 -4.54
N PRO A 37 -21.33 -4.61 -4.05
CA PRO A 37 -19.87 -4.59 -4.06
C PRO A 37 -19.34 -4.50 -5.50
N LYS A 38 -18.60 -3.42 -5.78
CA LYS A 38 -18.02 -3.19 -7.11
C LYS A 38 -16.96 -4.25 -7.40
N LYS A 39 -17.19 -5.09 -8.41
CA LYS A 39 -16.23 -6.14 -8.86
C LYS A 39 -15.11 -5.58 -9.74
N HIS A 40 -15.35 -4.44 -10.40
CA HIS A 40 -14.41 -3.85 -11.35
C HIS A 40 -13.72 -2.62 -10.76
N LEU A 41 -12.46 -2.41 -11.13
CA LEU A 41 -11.69 -1.21 -10.82
C LEU A 41 -11.26 -0.54 -12.13
N LYS A 42 -11.66 0.71 -12.35
CA LYS A 42 -11.21 1.49 -13.51
C LYS A 42 -9.74 1.87 -13.31
N ARG A 43 -8.97 1.85 -14.39
CA ARG A 43 -7.52 2.09 -14.34
C ARG A 43 -7.17 3.49 -13.84
N LEU A 44 -7.92 4.51 -14.26
CA LEU A 44 -7.74 5.89 -13.78
C LEU A 44 -8.05 6.07 -12.28
N ALA A 45 -8.88 5.19 -11.70
CA ALA A 45 -9.23 5.21 -10.28
C ALA A 45 -8.31 4.29 -9.44
N ALA A 46 -7.34 3.62 -10.06
CA ALA A 46 -6.39 2.77 -9.35
C ALA A 46 -5.42 3.62 -8.51
N PRO A 47 -4.85 3.06 -7.42
CA PRO A 47 -3.82 3.76 -6.65
C PRO A 47 -2.63 4.17 -7.51
N SER A 48 -2.20 5.43 -7.38
CA SER A 48 -1.03 5.97 -8.09
C SER A 48 0.27 5.25 -7.74
N SER A 49 0.35 4.65 -6.55
CA SER A 49 1.49 3.86 -6.06
C SER A 49 1.78 2.62 -6.94
N TRP A 50 0.81 2.15 -7.73
CA TRP A 50 0.99 1.02 -8.64
C TRP A 50 1.75 1.38 -9.91
N MET A 51 1.84 2.66 -10.28
CA MET A 51 2.46 3.12 -11.53
C MET A 51 1.88 2.41 -12.76
N LEU A 52 0.54 2.36 -12.85
CA LEU A 52 -0.12 1.94 -14.08
C LEU A 52 -0.11 3.09 -15.08
N ASP A 53 0.09 2.76 -16.34
CA ASP A 53 -0.03 3.69 -17.44
C ASP A 53 -1.51 4.05 -17.70
N LYS A 54 -1.76 5.06 -18.54
CA LYS A 54 -3.12 5.54 -18.83
C LYS A 54 -3.76 4.85 -20.05
N LEU A 55 -2.97 4.26 -20.95
CA LEU A 55 -3.39 3.95 -22.32
C LEU A 55 -3.58 2.45 -22.61
N SER A 56 -2.93 1.55 -21.86
CA SER A 56 -2.94 0.10 -22.09
C SER A 56 -4.30 -0.60 -21.87
N GLY A 57 -5.40 0.15 -21.80
CA GLY A 57 -6.77 -0.35 -21.58
C GLY A 57 -7.53 0.32 -20.44
N THR A 58 -8.78 -0.08 -20.26
CA THR A 58 -9.74 0.64 -19.39
C THR A 58 -9.72 0.22 -17.92
N TYR A 59 -9.35 -1.03 -17.63
CA TYR A 59 -9.47 -1.63 -16.30
C TYR A 59 -8.12 -1.93 -15.66
N ALA A 60 -8.07 -1.85 -14.34
CA ALA A 60 -6.94 -2.32 -13.53
C ALA A 60 -7.33 -3.62 -12.82
N PRO A 61 -6.34 -4.48 -12.48
CA PRO A 61 -6.61 -5.63 -11.64
C PRO A 61 -7.12 -5.13 -10.29
N ARG A 62 -8.33 -5.56 -9.94
CA ARG A 62 -8.92 -5.26 -8.63
C ARG A 62 -8.38 -6.28 -7.63
N PRO A 63 -7.72 -5.87 -6.53
CA PRO A 63 -7.26 -6.79 -5.52
C PRO A 63 -8.44 -7.52 -4.86
N SER A 64 -8.26 -8.82 -4.63
CA SER A 64 -9.19 -9.62 -3.83
C SER A 64 -9.27 -9.07 -2.40
N PRO A 65 -10.40 -9.23 -1.69
CA PRO A 65 -10.45 -8.95 -0.26
C PRO A 65 -9.48 -9.90 0.45
N GLY A 66 -8.57 -9.35 1.25
CA GLY A 66 -7.51 -10.11 1.90
C GLY A 66 -6.89 -9.35 3.07
N PRO A 67 -5.64 -9.70 3.46
CA PRO A 67 -4.95 -9.12 4.61
C PRO A 67 -4.88 -7.59 4.62
N HIS A 68 -4.65 -7.00 3.44
CA HIS A 68 -4.35 -5.59 3.27
C HIS A 68 -5.48 -4.84 2.57
N LYS A 69 -5.60 -3.54 2.86
CA LYS A 69 -6.59 -2.67 2.21
C LYS A 69 -6.22 -2.43 0.74
N LEU A 70 -7.22 -2.14 -0.10
CA LEU A 70 -7.02 -1.92 -1.54
C LEU A 70 -6.01 -0.82 -1.88
N ARG A 71 -6.00 0.29 -1.12
CA ARG A 71 -5.07 1.41 -1.36
C ARG A 71 -3.67 1.19 -0.77
N GLU A 72 -3.53 0.21 0.13
CA GLU A 72 -2.30 -0.12 0.86
C GLU A 72 -1.71 -1.46 0.42
N SER A 73 -2.19 -2.02 -0.69
CA SER A 73 -1.73 -3.29 -1.24
C SER A 73 -1.35 -3.15 -2.71
N LEU A 74 -0.61 -4.14 -3.19
CA LEU A 74 -0.23 -4.35 -4.57
C LEU A 74 -0.67 -5.77 -4.95
N PRO A 75 -1.49 -5.95 -6.00
CA PRO A 75 -1.93 -7.27 -6.43
C PRO A 75 -0.79 -8.05 -7.12
N LEU A 76 -0.74 -9.37 -6.93
CA LEU A 76 0.31 -10.23 -7.51
C LEU A 76 0.49 -10.07 -9.03
N SER A 77 -0.59 -9.81 -9.77
CA SER A 77 -0.53 -9.55 -11.21
C SER A 77 0.33 -8.32 -11.55
N ILE A 78 0.27 -7.24 -10.76
CA ILE A 78 1.12 -6.06 -10.96
C ILE A 78 2.55 -6.34 -10.52
N PHE A 79 2.73 -7.15 -9.47
CA PHE A 79 4.04 -7.52 -8.94
C PHE A 79 4.87 -8.26 -10.00
N LEU A 80 4.31 -9.33 -10.57
CA LEU A 80 5.01 -10.17 -11.55
C LEU A 80 5.20 -9.47 -12.91
N ARG A 81 4.18 -8.75 -13.39
CA ARG A 81 4.20 -8.14 -14.72
C ARG A 81 4.94 -6.80 -14.76
N ASN A 82 4.54 -5.84 -13.93
CA ASN A 82 5.00 -4.44 -14.06
C ASN A 82 6.29 -4.16 -13.29
N ARG A 83 6.54 -4.88 -12.19
CA ARG A 83 7.70 -4.62 -11.34
C ARG A 83 8.86 -5.59 -11.63
N LEU A 84 8.63 -6.89 -11.54
CA LEU A 84 9.66 -7.92 -11.83
C LEU A 84 9.84 -8.20 -13.31
N LYS A 85 8.81 -7.97 -14.14
CA LYS A 85 8.82 -8.22 -15.58
C LYS A 85 9.05 -9.70 -15.96
N TYR A 86 8.61 -10.64 -15.12
CA TYR A 86 8.63 -12.08 -15.45
C TYR A 86 7.49 -12.50 -16.39
N ALA A 87 6.41 -11.72 -16.40
CA ALA A 87 5.30 -11.87 -17.32
C ALA A 87 5.14 -10.59 -18.13
N LEU A 88 4.73 -10.72 -19.39
CA LEU A 88 4.32 -9.62 -20.25
C LEU A 88 2.79 -9.46 -20.21
N THR A 89 2.06 -10.57 -20.22
CA THR A 89 0.59 -10.58 -20.26
C THR A 89 -0.06 -11.08 -18.98
N GLY A 90 -1.36 -10.79 -18.80
CA GLY A 90 -2.13 -11.30 -17.65
C GLY A 90 -2.38 -12.82 -17.70
N ARG A 91 -2.30 -13.44 -18.89
CA ARG A 91 -2.44 -14.90 -19.04
C ARG A 91 -1.22 -15.62 -18.49
N GLU A 92 -0.02 -15.14 -18.79
CA GLU A 92 1.23 -15.68 -18.25
C GLU A 92 1.29 -15.59 -16.72
N VAL A 93 0.84 -14.48 -16.14
CA VAL A 93 0.71 -14.33 -14.67
C VAL A 93 -0.13 -15.47 -14.09
N THR A 94 -1.28 -15.76 -14.70
CA THR A 94 -2.16 -16.84 -14.25
C THR A 94 -1.46 -18.20 -14.36
N SER A 95 -0.74 -18.47 -15.46
CA SER A 95 0.03 -19.70 -15.62
C SER A 95 1.12 -19.86 -14.56
N ILE A 96 1.89 -18.80 -14.25
CA ILE A 96 2.95 -18.83 -13.22
C ILE A 96 2.36 -19.12 -11.84
N VAL A 97 1.26 -18.46 -11.50
CA VAL A 97 0.60 -18.59 -10.20
C VAL A 97 -0.04 -19.98 -10.04
N GLN A 98 -0.61 -20.54 -11.11
CA GLN A 98 -1.21 -21.88 -11.11
C GLN A 98 -0.18 -23.00 -10.93
N GLN A 99 1.07 -22.78 -11.35
CA GLN A 99 2.18 -23.71 -11.07
C GLN A 99 2.57 -23.78 -9.58
N ARG A 100 1.93 -23.00 -8.70
CA ARG A 100 2.14 -23.01 -7.24
C ARG A 100 3.56 -22.64 -6.79
N LEU A 101 4.32 -21.93 -7.64
CA LEU A 101 5.71 -21.54 -7.39
C LEU A 101 5.86 -20.33 -6.47
N ILE A 102 4.80 -19.54 -6.36
CA ILE A 102 4.81 -18.28 -5.63
C ILE A 102 4.25 -18.51 -4.23
N LYS A 103 5.08 -18.19 -3.24
CA LYS A 103 4.73 -18.23 -1.83
C LYS A 103 4.71 -16.82 -1.25
N VAL A 104 3.58 -16.46 -0.63
CA VAL A 104 3.44 -15.24 0.16
C VAL A 104 3.43 -15.62 1.63
N ASP A 105 4.36 -15.09 2.42
CA ASP A 105 4.57 -15.45 3.83
C ASP A 105 4.63 -16.97 4.04
N ASN A 106 5.43 -17.67 3.23
CA ASN A 106 5.59 -19.13 3.22
C ASN A 106 4.33 -19.94 2.87
N LYS A 107 3.24 -19.29 2.46
CA LYS A 107 2.02 -19.96 1.97
C LYS A 107 1.91 -19.81 0.47
N VAL A 108 1.71 -20.92 -0.23
CA VAL A 108 1.44 -20.92 -1.67
C VAL A 108 0.14 -20.17 -1.95
N ARG A 109 0.17 -19.22 -2.88
CA ARG A 109 -1.02 -18.49 -3.32
C ARG A 109 -1.25 -18.71 -4.79
N THR A 110 -2.48 -19.11 -5.13
CA THR A 110 -2.94 -19.37 -6.50
C THR A 110 -3.82 -18.24 -7.07
N ASP A 111 -4.12 -17.20 -6.29
CA ASP A 111 -4.90 -16.06 -6.76
C ASP A 111 -3.97 -15.00 -7.38
N ASN A 112 -4.20 -14.66 -8.64
CA ASN A 112 -3.44 -13.65 -9.37
C ASN A 112 -3.69 -12.21 -8.84
N THR A 113 -4.81 -11.98 -8.17
CA THR A 113 -5.21 -10.69 -7.61
C THR A 113 -5.07 -10.63 -6.10
N TYR A 114 -4.31 -11.55 -5.50
CA TYR A 114 -4.05 -11.55 -4.07
C TYR A 114 -3.38 -10.23 -3.63
N PRO A 115 -3.91 -9.54 -2.60
CA PRO A 115 -3.36 -8.28 -2.11
C PRO A 115 -2.10 -8.55 -1.27
N THR A 116 -0.94 -8.29 -1.86
CA THR A 116 0.33 -8.26 -1.12
C THR A 116 0.58 -6.84 -0.61
N GLY A 117 0.96 -6.68 0.65
CA GLY A 117 1.04 -5.35 1.27
C GLY A 117 2.39 -5.06 1.90
N PHE A 118 2.39 -4.03 2.74
CA PHE A 118 3.58 -3.60 3.47
C PHE A 118 4.12 -4.74 4.35
N MET A 119 5.44 -4.95 4.32
CA MET A 119 6.16 -5.98 5.10
C MET A 119 5.87 -7.44 4.77
N ASP A 120 5.05 -7.73 3.75
CA ASP A 120 4.88 -9.09 3.26
C ASP A 120 6.16 -9.59 2.58
N VAL A 121 6.42 -10.88 2.76
CA VAL A 121 7.53 -11.58 2.12
C VAL A 121 6.99 -12.42 0.96
N LEU A 122 7.57 -12.23 -0.21
CA LEU A 122 7.29 -12.95 -1.45
C LEU A 122 8.50 -13.81 -1.78
N SER A 123 8.27 -15.11 -1.95
CA SER A 123 9.32 -16.08 -2.24
C SER A 123 8.98 -16.85 -3.50
N ILE A 124 9.98 -17.01 -4.38
CA ILE A 124 9.87 -17.75 -5.63
C ILE A 124 10.82 -18.93 -5.54
N GLU A 125 10.28 -20.15 -5.53
CA GLU A 125 11.06 -21.35 -5.27
C GLU A 125 12.05 -21.68 -6.38
N LYS A 126 11.63 -21.54 -7.66
CA LYS A 126 12.49 -21.89 -8.81
C LYS A 126 13.74 -21.03 -8.93
N SER A 127 13.66 -19.78 -8.49
CA SER A 127 14.75 -18.80 -8.62
C SER A 127 15.47 -18.58 -7.30
N GLU A 128 14.98 -19.16 -6.20
CA GLU A 128 15.48 -18.93 -4.83
C GLU A 128 15.56 -17.44 -4.45
N GLU A 129 14.72 -16.61 -5.09
CA GLU A 129 14.67 -15.18 -4.83
C GLU A 129 13.58 -14.87 -3.81
N HIS A 130 13.97 -14.11 -2.78
CA HIS A 130 13.08 -13.60 -1.76
C HIS A 130 12.97 -12.09 -1.87
N PHE A 131 11.74 -11.60 -1.74
CA PHE A 131 11.41 -10.20 -1.85
C PHE A 131 10.60 -9.75 -0.64
N ARG A 132 10.86 -8.52 -0.21
CA ARG A 132 10.03 -7.82 0.77
C ARG A 132 9.40 -6.59 0.14
N LEU A 133 8.13 -6.39 0.42
CA LEU A 133 7.42 -5.20 -0.02
C LEU A 133 7.61 -4.05 0.97
N LEU A 134 8.27 -2.99 0.51
CA LEU A 134 8.53 -1.78 1.27
C LEU A 134 8.03 -0.55 0.52
N TYR A 135 7.87 0.54 1.25
CA TYR A 135 7.62 1.84 0.66
C TYR A 135 8.92 2.53 0.26
N ASP A 136 8.89 3.16 -0.90
CA ASP A 136 9.86 4.15 -1.31
C ASP A 136 9.48 5.52 -0.76
N VAL A 137 10.46 6.42 -0.67
CA VAL A 137 10.33 7.81 -0.21
C VAL A 137 9.33 8.63 -1.04
N LYS A 138 9.06 8.18 -2.28
CA LYS A 138 8.05 8.74 -3.17
C LYS A 138 6.63 8.19 -2.93
N GLY A 139 6.43 7.34 -1.93
CA GLY A 139 5.14 6.70 -1.63
C GLY A 139 4.76 5.58 -2.60
N ARG A 140 5.76 4.89 -3.17
CA ARG A 140 5.55 3.79 -4.13
C ARG A 140 5.94 2.47 -3.49
N PHE A 141 5.34 1.37 -3.93
CA PHE A 141 5.83 0.05 -3.52
C PHE A 141 7.11 -0.30 -4.29
N VAL A 142 8.17 -0.57 -3.54
CA VAL A 142 9.44 -1.09 -4.04
C VAL A 142 9.57 -2.54 -3.61
N ILE A 143 10.04 -3.35 -4.55
CA ILE A 143 10.40 -4.73 -4.31
C ILE A 143 11.86 -4.73 -3.86
N HIS A 144 12.08 -5.04 -2.59
CA HIS A 144 13.41 -5.15 -2.02
C HIS A 144 13.85 -6.62 -2.02
N ARG A 145 14.99 -6.93 -2.61
CA ARG A 145 15.57 -8.29 -2.56
C ARG A 145 16.14 -8.52 -1.17
N ILE A 146 15.82 -9.66 -0.56
CA ILE A 146 16.27 -10.02 0.80
C ILE A 146 17.00 -11.36 0.78
N THR A 147 17.79 -11.60 1.83
CA THR A 147 18.42 -12.91 2.07
C THR A 147 17.39 -13.92 2.58
N PRO A 148 17.64 -15.23 2.42
CA PRO A 148 16.73 -16.27 2.92
C PRO A 148 16.51 -16.22 4.44
N GLU A 149 17.53 -15.84 5.22
CA GLU A 149 17.41 -15.66 6.67
C GLU A 149 16.40 -14.57 7.05
N GLU A 150 16.39 -13.46 6.32
CA GLU A 150 15.45 -12.36 6.52
C GLU A 150 14.04 -12.71 6.01
N ALA A 151 13.91 -13.66 5.08
CA ALA A 151 12.63 -14.09 4.54
C ALA A 151 11.79 -14.89 5.55
N VAL A 152 12.43 -15.51 6.55
CA VAL A 152 11.75 -16.32 7.58
C VAL A 152 10.82 -15.47 8.45
N TYR A 153 11.20 -14.22 8.72
CA TYR A 153 10.46 -13.36 9.65
C TYR A 153 9.91 -12.11 8.97
N LYS A 154 8.82 -11.58 9.53
CA LYS A 154 8.29 -10.26 9.16
C LYS A 154 7.87 -9.47 10.37
N LEU A 155 7.84 -8.14 10.23
CA LEU A 155 7.40 -7.25 11.30
C LEU A 155 5.89 -7.05 11.22
N LEU A 156 5.23 -7.17 12.36
CA LEU A 156 3.79 -7.04 12.48
C LEU A 156 3.44 -5.93 13.45
N LYS A 157 2.86 -4.84 12.96
CA LYS A 157 2.27 -3.81 13.84
C LYS A 157 0.99 -4.32 14.48
N VAL A 158 0.85 -4.12 15.78
CA VAL A 158 -0.36 -4.43 16.56
C VAL A 158 -1.38 -3.31 16.38
N LYS A 159 -2.58 -3.65 15.90
CA LYS A 159 -3.72 -2.73 15.76
C LYS A 159 -4.63 -2.72 16.98
N LYS A 160 -4.87 -3.88 17.57
CA LYS A 160 -5.77 -4.03 18.72
C LYS A 160 -5.29 -5.19 19.61
N VAL A 161 -5.38 -4.98 20.92
CA VAL A 161 -5.29 -6.03 21.94
C VAL A 161 -6.71 -6.25 22.46
N ALA A 162 -7.14 -7.50 22.57
CA ALA A 162 -8.48 -7.84 23.05
C ALA A 162 -8.48 -9.17 23.80
N LEU A 163 -9.49 -9.36 24.64
CA LEU A 163 -9.79 -10.64 25.29
C LEU A 163 -10.88 -11.34 24.49
N GLY A 164 -10.64 -12.61 24.17
CA GLY A 164 -11.61 -13.47 23.48
C GLY A 164 -12.46 -14.27 24.47
N ASN A 165 -13.24 -15.20 23.93
CA ASN A 165 -14.02 -16.14 24.74
C ASN A 165 -13.10 -16.89 25.71
N ARG A 166 -13.62 -17.13 26.93
CA ARG A 166 -12.88 -17.76 28.04
C ARG A 166 -11.68 -16.95 28.53
N GLY A 167 -11.70 -15.63 28.35
CA GLY A 167 -10.65 -14.73 28.86
C GLY A 167 -9.31 -14.86 28.14
N VAL A 168 -9.26 -15.51 26.97
CA VAL A 168 -7.99 -15.74 26.24
C VAL A 168 -7.54 -14.43 25.57
N PRO A 169 -6.37 -13.88 25.91
CA PRO A 169 -5.86 -12.68 25.25
C PRO A 169 -5.43 -12.98 23.81
N TYR A 170 -5.77 -12.07 22.90
CA TYR A 170 -5.32 -12.10 21.52
C TYR A 170 -5.02 -10.71 21.00
N ILE A 171 -4.11 -10.65 20.05
CA ILE A 171 -3.76 -9.43 19.31
C ILE A 171 -4.19 -9.55 17.87
N VAL A 172 -4.58 -8.42 17.30
CA VAL A 172 -4.87 -8.25 15.87
C VAL A 172 -3.78 -7.41 15.25
N THR A 173 -3.13 -7.94 14.21
CA THR A 173 -2.05 -7.24 13.51
C THR A 173 -2.56 -6.46 12.31
N HIS A 174 -1.68 -5.65 11.70
CA HIS A 174 -2.04 -4.86 10.53
C HIS A 174 -2.48 -5.68 9.31
N ASP A 175 -1.92 -6.87 9.13
CA ASP A 175 -2.25 -7.84 8.07
C ASP A 175 -3.51 -8.67 8.38
N GLY A 176 -4.20 -8.38 9.48
CA GLY A 176 -5.38 -9.14 9.90
C GLY A 176 -5.06 -10.53 10.47
N ARG A 177 -3.81 -10.80 10.85
CA ARG A 177 -3.48 -12.02 11.61
C ARG A 177 -3.89 -11.84 13.07
N THR A 178 -4.36 -12.92 13.68
CA THR A 178 -4.61 -13.00 15.11
C THR A 178 -3.58 -13.92 15.77
N ILE A 179 -2.93 -13.44 16.82
CA ILE A 179 -1.98 -14.23 17.62
C ILE A 179 -2.59 -14.34 19.02
N ARG A 180 -2.74 -15.58 19.50
CA ARG A 180 -3.29 -15.89 20.83
C ARG A 180 -2.15 -16.03 21.83
N TYR A 181 -2.43 -15.74 23.10
CA TYR A 181 -1.43 -15.73 24.18
C TYR A 181 -0.20 -14.85 23.86
N PRO A 182 -0.40 -13.57 23.50
CA PRO A 182 0.70 -12.62 23.41
C PRO A 182 1.32 -12.37 24.80
N ASP A 183 2.58 -11.94 24.80
CA ASP A 183 3.22 -11.42 26.01
C ASP A 183 2.43 -10.22 26.57
N PRO A 184 2.17 -10.15 27.89
CA PRO A 184 1.43 -9.05 28.50
C PRO A 184 2.04 -7.65 28.31
N ALA A 185 3.34 -7.56 28.01
CA ALA A 185 4.03 -6.31 27.76
C ALA A 185 3.63 -5.65 26.42
N ILE A 186 2.98 -6.38 25.51
CA ILE A 186 2.61 -5.90 24.18
C ILE A 186 1.43 -4.93 24.27
N ARG A 187 1.62 -3.71 23.76
CA ARG A 187 0.59 -2.68 23.69
C ARG A 187 0.18 -2.38 22.24
N VAL A 188 -0.88 -1.59 22.11
CA VAL A 188 -1.34 -1.10 20.80
C VAL A 188 -0.26 -0.20 20.19
N ASN A 189 -0.03 -0.34 18.87
CA ASN A 189 1.01 0.32 18.08
C ASN A 189 2.44 -0.23 18.20
N ASP A 190 2.69 -1.19 19.10
CA ASP A 190 3.96 -1.91 19.12
C ASP A 190 4.12 -2.79 17.87
N THR A 191 5.36 -3.15 17.58
CA THR A 191 5.69 -4.06 16.48
C THR A 191 6.27 -5.37 17.00
N ILE A 192 5.81 -6.47 16.42
CA ILE A 192 6.18 -7.82 16.83
C ILE A 192 7.06 -8.42 15.74
N ARG A 193 8.15 -9.05 16.18
CA ARG A 193 9.05 -9.86 15.37
C ARG A 193 9.21 -11.19 16.09
N SER A 194 8.35 -12.19 15.88
CA SER A 194 8.43 -13.47 16.60
C SER A 194 9.88 -14.02 16.63
N PRO A 195 10.56 -14.16 17.80
CA PRO A 195 10.10 -14.02 19.20
C PRO A 195 10.35 -12.67 19.95
N GLY A 196 10.90 -11.63 19.32
CA GLY A 196 11.11 -10.29 19.91
C GLY A 196 9.93 -9.30 19.79
N ILE A 197 9.90 -8.33 20.71
CA ILE A 197 8.94 -7.22 20.78
C ILE A 197 9.70 -5.90 20.63
N ILE A 198 9.17 -5.00 19.81
CA ILE A 198 9.69 -3.65 19.62
C ILE A 198 8.62 -2.69 20.11
N LYS A 199 8.90 -2.05 21.26
CA LYS A 199 8.01 -1.08 21.89
C LYS A 199 7.93 0.21 21.08
N PHE A 200 6.76 0.82 21.06
CA PHE A 200 6.54 2.12 20.43
C PHE A 200 6.88 3.25 21.42
N ASP A 201 8.16 3.60 21.48
CA ASP A 201 8.70 4.63 22.38
C ASP A 201 9.65 5.59 21.66
N THR A 202 9.99 6.71 22.31
CA THR A 202 10.95 7.68 21.78
C THR A 202 12.32 7.03 21.58
N GLY A 203 13.05 7.46 20.55
CA GLY A 203 14.34 6.88 20.19
C GLY A 203 14.28 5.67 19.23
N ASN A 204 13.11 5.05 19.04
CA ASN A 204 12.97 3.93 18.11
C ASN A 204 12.77 4.37 16.65
N LEU A 205 13.22 3.51 15.74
CA LEU A 205 13.06 3.71 14.29
C LEU A 205 11.64 3.39 13.83
N VAL A 206 11.12 4.26 12.98
CA VAL A 206 9.81 4.11 12.35
C VAL A 206 9.88 4.38 10.85
N MET A 207 9.06 3.66 10.10
CA MET A 207 8.76 3.95 8.71
C MET A 207 7.32 4.45 8.60
N ILE A 208 7.13 5.55 7.87
CA ILE A 208 5.82 6.14 7.65
C ILE A 208 5.10 5.37 6.53
N THR A 209 3.95 4.78 6.83
CA THR A 209 3.19 3.96 5.86
C THR A 209 2.14 4.75 5.07
N GLY A 210 1.78 5.96 5.51
CA GLY A 210 0.64 6.71 4.97
C GLY A 210 0.87 8.22 4.92
N GLY A 211 0.00 8.92 4.20
CA GLY A 211 0.01 10.38 4.09
C GLY A 211 1.11 10.94 3.18
N ARG A 212 1.42 12.23 3.32
CA ARG A 212 2.39 12.96 2.47
C ARG A 212 3.85 12.53 2.68
N ASN A 213 4.16 12.02 3.87
CA ASN A 213 5.51 11.61 4.28
C ASN A 213 5.73 10.09 4.13
N MET A 214 4.90 9.40 3.34
CA MET A 214 5.00 7.96 3.11
C MET A 214 6.39 7.53 2.62
N GLY A 215 6.90 6.44 3.19
CA GLY A 215 8.20 5.84 2.86
C GLY A 215 9.41 6.55 3.45
N ARG A 216 9.22 7.60 4.25
CA ARG A 216 10.31 8.19 5.06
C ARG A 216 10.59 7.32 6.27
N VAL A 217 11.87 7.23 6.63
CA VAL A 217 12.35 6.51 7.81
C VAL A 217 13.03 7.50 8.75
N GLY A 218 12.68 7.43 10.02
CA GLY A 218 13.25 8.31 11.04
C GLY A 218 13.10 7.77 12.45
N VAL A 219 13.68 8.50 13.39
CA VAL A 219 13.59 8.22 14.83
C VAL A 219 12.44 9.03 15.42
N ILE A 220 11.66 8.42 16.30
CA ILE A 220 10.64 9.12 17.09
C ILE A 220 11.34 10.05 18.08
N VAL A 221 11.07 11.35 18.01
CA VAL A 221 11.60 12.34 18.96
C VAL A 221 10.61 12.57 20.09
N HIS A 222 9.37 12.91 19.73
CA HIS A 222 8.34 13.30 20.68
C HIS A 222 6.98 12.75 20.26
N ARG A 223 6.14 12.39 21.23
CA ARG A 223 4.78 11.93 21.01
C ARG A 223 3.82 12.83 21.79
N GLU A 224 3.00 13.55 21.06
CA GLU A 224 1.91 14.36 21.61
C GLU A 224 0.65 13.50 21.69
N LYS A 225 0.08 13.42 22.88
CA LYS A 225 -1.19 12.74 23.11
C LYS A 225 -2.27 13.79 23.22
N HIS A 226 -3.26 13.72 22.34
CA HIS A 226 -4.44 14.57 22.38
C HIS A 226 -5.61 13.71 22.84
N ILE A 227 -6.26 14.11 23.92
CA ILE A 227 -7.39 13.36 24.47
C ILE A 227 -8.59 13.54 23.55
N GLY A 228 -9.09 12.43 22.98
CA GLY A 228 -10.25 12.44 22.09
C GLY A 228 -9.94 12.74 20.62
N ASP A 229 -8.70 13.07 20.28
CA ASP A 229 -8.24 13.28 18.91
C ASP A 229 -7.06 12.34 18.57
N PHE A 230 -6.51 12.46 17.37
CA PHE A 230 -5.39 11.67 16.90
C PHE A 230 -4.08 12.06 17.60
N ASP A 231 -3.36 11.06 18.12
CA ASP A 231 -1.99 11.22 18.60
C ASP A 231 -1.06 11.68 17.47
N ILE A 232 -0.25 12.72 17.73
CA ILE A 232 0.74 13.25 16.79
C ILE A 232 2.13 12.79 17.22
N VAL A 233 2.92 12.33 16.24
CA VAL A 233 4.28 11.82 16.49
C VAL A 233 5.26 12.62 15.65
N HIS A 234 6.20 13.28 16.34
CA HIS A 234 7.28 14.02 15.71
C HIS A 234 8.43 13.07 15.39
N VAL A 235 8.75 12.97 14.11
CA VAL A 235 9.78 12.07 13.58
C VAL A 235 10.90 12.90 12.97
N LYS A 236 12.14 12.58 13.34
CA LYS A 236 13.35 13.17 12.74
C LYS A 236 14.01 12.13 11.84
N ASP A 237 14.30 12.50 10.60
CA ASP A 237 14.96 11.60 9.65
C ASP A 237 16.29 11.11 10.21
N ALA A 238 16.54 9.81 10.09
CA ALA A 238 17.71 9.14 10.65
C ALA A 238 18.77 8.95 9.55
N ILE A 239 19.90 9.65 9.65
CA ILE A 239 21.04 9.38 8.77
C ILE A 239 21.91 8.25 9.37
N ASP A 240 22.18 8.24 10.68
CA ASP A 240 23.25 7.35 11.22
C ASP A 240 23.07 6.72 12.62
N ARG A 241 21.93 6.89 13.33
CA ARG A 241 21.92 6.62 14.79
C ARG A 241 21.44 5.24 15.26
N SER A 242 20.78 4.43 14.44
CA SER A 242 20.20 3.15 14.92
C SER A 242 20.08 2.08 13.83
N LYS A 243 20.31 0.83 14.23
CA LYS A 243 20.28 -0.33 13.33
C LYS A 243 18.83 -0.76 13.07
N PRO A 244 18.36 -0.78 11.80
CA PRO A 244 17.02 -1.26 11.49
C PRO A 244 16.94 -2.78 11.64
N TRP A 245 15.77 -3.28 12.04
CA TRP A 245 15.49 -4.72 12.16
C TRP A 245 15.27 -5.43 10.82
N VAL A 246 15.09 -4.65 9.75
CA VAL A 246 14.79 -5.08 8.38
C VAL A 246 15.67 -4.28 7.44
N SER A 247 16.09 -4.90 6.35
CA SER A 247 16.85 -4.24 5.29
C SER A 247 16.03 -3.12 4.65
N LEU A 248 16.64 -1.94 4.53
CA LEU A 248 15.98 -0.75 3.98
C LEU A 248 16.21 -0.66 2.47
N PRO A 249 15.23 -0.10 1.72
CA PRO A 249 15.40 0.11 0.29
C PRO A 249 16.45 1.18 -0.01
N LYS A 250 16.86 1.27 -1.28
CA LYS A 250 17.83 2.26 -1.76
C LYS A 250 17.44 3.68 -1.30
N GLY A 251 18.40 4.40 -0.72
CA GLY A 251 18.17 5.73 -0.14
C GLY A 251 17.73 5.71 1.34
N LYS A 252 17.68 4.55 2.00
CA LYS A 252 17.44 4.38 3.46
C LYS A 252 16.22 5.13 4.03
N GLY A 253 15.29 5.55 3.18
CA GLY A 253 14.11 6.32 3.61
C GLY A 253 14.34 7.83 3.79
N THR A 254 15.45 8.41 3.32
CA THR A 254 15.69 9.86 3.38
C THR A 254 15.06 10.57 2.17
N LYS A 255 14.30 11.64 2.43
CA LYS A 255 13.68 12.45 1.38
C LYS A 255 14.51 13.68 1.07
N LEU A 256 15.32 13.55 0.01
CA LEU A 256 16.01 14.68 -0.59
C LEU A 256 15.02 15.72 -1.11
N THR A 257 15.44 16.97 -1.10
CA THR A 257 14.70 18.06 -1.74
C THR A 257 14.73 17.92 -3.27
N ILE A 258 13.85 18.65 -3.96
CA ILE A 258 13.74 18.56 -5.43
C ILE A 258 15.05 19.02 -6.10
N ALA A 259 15.72 20.03 -5.54
CA ALA A 259 16.99 20.53 -6.02
C ALA A 259 18.10 19.48 -5.86
N GLU A 260 18.23 18.89 -4.67
CA GLU A 260 19.20 17.82 -4.41
C GLU A 260 18.96 16.60 -5.28
N GLU A 261 17.70 16.20 -5.50
CA GLU A 261 17.40 15.07 -6.39
C GLU A 261 17.78 15.37 -7.85
N ARG A 262 17.55 16.61 -8.32
CA ARG A 262 17.98 17.04 -9.65
C ARG A 262 19.50 16.97 -9.80
N ASP A 263 20.22 17.48 -8.82
CA ASP A 263 21.68 17.55 -8.88
C ASP A 263 22.29 16.15 -8.77
N TYR A 264 21.73 15.28 -7.92
CA TYR A 264 22.10 13.86 -7.85
C TYR A 264 21.86 13.13 -9.18
N ARG A 265 20.73 13.38 -9.86
CA ARG A 265 20.47 12.80 -11.19
C ARG A 265 21.45 13.28 -12.24
N ARG A 266 21.82 14.57 -12.23
CA ARG A 266 22.81 15.14 -13.17
C ARG A 266 24.19 14.54 -12.95
N LYS A 267 24.64 14.43 -11.69
CA LYS A 267 25.91 13.78 -11.34
C LYS A 267 25.96 12.34 -11.85
N ARG A 268 24.92 11.55 -11.55
CA ARG A 268 24.84 10.16 -12.00
C ARG A 268 24.80 10.00 -13.53
N ALA A 269 24.18 10.95 -14.24
CA ALA A 269 24.18 10.95 -15.70
C ALA A 269 25.57 11.26 -16.28
N ALA A 270 26.29 12.23 -15.68
CA ALA A 270 27.65 12.56 -16.05
C ALA A 270 28.64 11.41 -15.75
N GLU A 271 28.45 10.68 -14.65
CA GLU A 271 29.26 9.49 -14.29
C GLU A 271 29.03 8.29 -15.21
N SER A 272 27.90 8.25 -15.93
CA SER A 272 27.56 7.15 -16.85
C SER A 272 27.97 7.40 -18.30
N GLN A 273 28.47 8.59 -18.60
CA GLN A 273 29.03 8.98 -19.90
C GLN A 273 30.54 8.78 -19.89
#